data_AF-A0A511BCD4-F1
#
_entry.id   AF-A0A511BCD4-F1
#
_cell.length_a   1.000
_cell.length_b   1.000
_cell.length_c   1.000
_cell.angle_alpha   90.00
_cell.angle_beta   90.00
_cell.angle_gamma   90.00
#
_symmetry.space_group_name_H-M   'P 1'
#
loop_
_entity.id
_entity.type
_entity.pdbx_description
1 polymer ?
#
loop_
_entity_poly.entity_id
_entity_poly.type
_entity_poly.pdbx_seq_one_letter_code
_entity_poly.pdbx_strand_id
1 'polypeptide(L)'
;MFHPSMKAEMDTLEARNAELAVLLSDVPDDVPDLLPSASAIYARKVGRLTDALNRLEERLEAAEALRALIEKVVLTPGPNRGEINAMLYGELGTILT
;
A
#
# COMPACT_ATOMS: atom_id res chain seq x y z
N MET A 1 -53.86 -7.42 1.21
CA MET A 1 -54.04 -6.55 2.38
C MET A 1 -52.86 -6.82 3.30
N PHE A 2 -52.01 -5.82 3.58
CA PHE A 2 -50.85 -6.02 4.45
C PHE A 2 -51.31 -6.20 5.89
N HIS A 3 -50.84 -7.27 6.55
CA HIS A 3 -51.19 -7.55 7.94
C HIS A 3 -50.34 -6.67 8.87
N PRO A 4 -50.93 -6.06 9.93
CA PRO A 4 -50.22 -5.20 10.87
C PRO A 4 -48.96 -5.83 11.49
N SER A 5 -48.97 -7.17 11.66
CA SER A 5 -47.84 -7.93 12.18
C SER A 5 -46.61 -7.89 11.27
N MET A 6 -46.82 -7.86 9.95
CA MET A 6 -45.73 -7.83 8.97
C MET A 6 -45.03 -6.46 8.94
N LYS A 7 -45.80 -5.38 9.17
CA LYS A 7 -45.25 -4.04 9.32
C LYS A 7 -44.41 -3.93 10.60
N ALA A 8 -44.92 -4.44 11.72
CA ALA A 8 -44.19 -4.45 12.97
C ALA A 8 -42.87 -5.23 12.88
N GLU A 9 -42.85 -6.35 12.16
CA GLU A 9 -41.62 -7.10 11.90
C GLU A 9 -40.62 -6.32 11.04
N MET A 10 -41.09 -5.62 9.99
CA MET A 10 -40.21 -4.75 9.19
C MET A 10 -39.63 -3.61 10.02
N ASP A 11 -40.44 -2.95 10.84
CA ASP A 11 -39.98 -1.85 11.69
C ASP A 11 -38.87 -2.34 12.65
N THR A 12 -39.00 -3.56 13.20
CA THR A 12 -37.93 -4.16 14.03
C THR A 12 -36.67 -4.53 13.25
N LEU A 13 -36.80 -5.00 12.00
CA LEU A 13 -35.65 -5.32 11.16
C LEU A 13 -34.91 -4.07 10.71
N GLU A 14 -35.62 -3.00 10.36
CA GLU A 14 -35.04 -1.70 10.02
C GLU A 14 -34.29 -1.10 11.21
N ALA A 15 -34.87 -1.16 12.42
CA ALA A 15 -34.20 -0.70 13.64
C ALA A 15 -32.90 -1.47 13.91
N ARG A 16 -32.92 -2.80 13.77
CA ARG A 16 -31.73 -3.64 13.96
C ARG A 16 -30.68 -3.41 12.87
N ASN A 17 -31.10 -3.16 11.63
CA ASN A 17 -30.18 -2.84 10.54
C ASN A 17 -29.48 -1.49 10.80
N ALA A 18 -30.22 -0.48 11.26
CA ALA A 18 -29.65 0.81 11.65
C ALA A 18 -28.64 0.68 12.81
N GLU A 19 -28.96 -0.12 13.83
CA GLU A 19 -28.06 -0.43 14.94
C GLU A 19 -26.75 -1.09 14.46
N LEU A 20 -26.86 -2.09 13.57
CA LEU A 20 -25.69 -2.80 13.02
C LEU A 20 -24.85 -1.91 12.11
N ALA A 21 -25.47 -1.02 11.33
CA ALA A 21 -24.76 -0.07 10.48
C ALA A 21 -23.91 0.91 11.31
N VAL A 22 -24.43 1.37 12.45
CA VAL A 22 -23.69 2.23 13.39
C VAL A 22 -22.50 1.46 13.99
N LEU A 23 -22.72 0.22 14.44
CA LEU A 23 -21.66 -0.62 15.01
C LEU A 23 -20.54 -0.91 14.01
N LEU A 24 -20.86 -1.14 12.74
CA LEU A 24 -19.86 -1.37 11.68
C LEU A 24 -19.09 -0.11 11.33
N SER A 25 -19.72 1.07 11.40
CA SER A 25 -19.05 2.34 11.14
C SER A 25 -18.07 2.78 12.24
N ASP A 26 -18.23 2.23 13.44
CA ASP A 26 -17.38 2.52 14.61
C ASP A 26 -16.22 1.51 14.77
N VAL A 27 -16.09 0.55 13.83
CA VAL A 27 -14.94 -0.35 13.79
C VAL A 27 -13.73 0.44 13.29
N PRO A 28 -12.66 0.57 14.10
CA PRO A 28 -11.43 1.20 13.63
C PRO A 28 -10.87 0.43 12.44
N ASP A 29 -10.32 1.17 11.47
CA ASP A 29 -9.64 0.56 10.33
C ASP A 29 -8.65 -0.49 10.83
N ASP A 30 -8.63 -1.66 10.17
CA ASP A 30 -7.66 -2.72 10.44
C ASP A 30 -6.28 -2.22 10.02
N VAL A 31 -5.62 -1.49 10.92
CA VAL A 31 -4.26 -0.99 10.71
C VAL A 31 -3.34 -2.20 10.82
N PRO A 32 -2.56 -2.52 9.77
CA PRO A 32 -1.65 -3.64 9.81
C PRO A 32 -0.72 -3.56 11.01
N ASP A 33 -0.61 -4.65 11.78
CA ASP A 33 0.34 -4.74 12.89
C ASP A 33 1.76 -4.51 12.37
N LEU A 34 2.33 -3.34 12.70
CA LEU A 34 3.72 -3.00 12.40
C LEU A 34 4.64 -3.79 13.33
N LEU A 35 5.00 -5.00 12.92
CA LEU A 35 5.99 -5.82 13.60
C LEU A 35 7.32 -5.04 13.71
N PRO A 36 7.92 -4.89 14.91
CA PRO A 36 9.21 -4.22 15.07
C PRO A 36 10.33 -4.81 14.20
N SER A 37 10.20 -6.09 13.83
CA SER A 37 11.13 -6.83 12.97
C SER A 37 10.89 -6.63 11.47
N ALA A 38 9.77 -6.03 11.07
CA ALA A 38 9.41 -5.83 9.65
C ALA A 38 10.47 -5.00 8.92
N SER A 39 11.00 -3.96 9.56
CA SER A 39 12.09 -3.13 9.03
C SER A 39 13.35 -3.96 8.73
N ALA A 40 13.76 -4.83 9.65
CA ALA A 40 14.92 -5.69 9.49
C ALA A 40 14.70 -6.77 8.42
N ILE A 41 13.49 -7.31 8.31
CA ILE A 41 13.12 -8.27 7.25
C ILE A 41 13.16 -7.57 5.88
N TYR A 42 12.59 -6.37 5.80
CA TYR A 42 12.59 -5.55 4.60
C TYR A 42 14.02 -5.23 4.14
N ALA A 43 14.86 -4.72 5.04
CA ALA A 43 16.25 -4.41 4.75
C ALA A 43 17.03 -5.64 4.23
N ARG A 44 16.81 -6.83 4.82
CA ARG A 44 17.42 -8.09 4.32
C ARG A 44 16.91 -8.48 2.94
N LYS A 45 15.62 -8.34 2.67
CA LYS A 45 15.03 -8.65 1.36
C LYS A 45 15.58 -7.73 0.27
N VAL A 46 15.65 -6.42 0.56
CA VAL A 46 16.25 -5.42 -0.32
C VAL A 46 17.72 -5.74 -0.57
N GLY A 47 18.51 -6.02 0.48
CA GLY A 47 19.93 -6.38 0.32
C GLY A 47 20.13 -7.59 -0.58
N ARG A 48 19.35 -8.67 -0.37
CA ARG A 48 19.42 -9.87 -1.22
C ARG A 48 19.05 -9.58 -2.68
N LEU A 49 18.05 -8.72 -2.91
CA LEU A 49 17.67 -8.29 -4.25
C LEU A 49 18.81 -7.49 -4.90
N THR A 50 19.40 -6.54 -4.17
CA THR A 50 20.55 -5.75 -4.63
C THR A 50 21.74 -6.65 -4.99
N ASP A 51 22.03 -7.67 -4.18
CA ASP A 51 23.11 -8.62 -4.46
C ASP A 51 22.83 -9.45 -5.71
N ALA A 52 21.58 -9.91 -5.89
CA ALA A 52 21.17 -10.67 -7.07
C ALA A 52 21.26 -9.83 -8.36
N LEU A 53 20.80 -8.57 -8.30
CA LEU A 53 20.83 -7.65 -9.45
C LEU A 53 22.25 -7.17 -9.81
N ASN A 54 23.21 -7.25 -8.89
CA ASN A 54 24.60 -6.86 -9.12
C ASN A 54 25.48 -7.99 -9.69
N ARG A 55 24.92 -9.15 -10.02
CA ARG A 55 25.66 -10.23 -10.70
C ARG A 55 26.13 -9.76 -12.07
N LEU A 56 27.44 -9.84 -12.30
CA LEU A 56 28.11 -9.31 -13.50
C LEU A 56 27.51 -9.80 -14.82
N GLU A 57 27.06 -11.06 -14.87
CA GLU A 57 26.50 -11.69 -16.06
C GLU A 57 25.09 -11.18 -16.39
N GLU A 58 24.29 -10.84 -15.38
CA GLU A 58 22.88 -10.46 -15.52
C GLU A 58 22.67 -8.93 -15.34
N ARG A 59 23.73 -8.19 -14.99
CA ARG A 59 23.65 -6.77 -14.59
C ARG A 59 23.01 -5.87 -15.65
N LEU A 60 23.29 -6.12 -16.94
CA LEU A 60 22.76 -5.31 -18.04
C LEU A 60 21.25 -5.53 -18.20
N GLU A 61 20.83 -6.79 -18.27
CA GLU A 61 19.44 -7.20 -18.40
C GLU A 61 18.61 -6.78 -17.17
N ALA A 62 19.17 -6.94 -15.98
CA ALA A 62 18.60 -6.46 -14.73
C ALA A 62 18.42 -4.92 -14.74
N ALA A 63 19.40 -4.17 -15.23
CA ALA A 63 19.32 -2.72 -15.32
C ALA A 63 18.28 -2.25 -16.35
N GLU A 64 18.11 -2.98 -17.46
CA GLU A 64 17.07 -2.72 -18.46
C GLU A 64 15.68 -3.01 -17.91
N ALA A 65 15.49 -4.17 -17.26
CA ALA A 65 14.23 -4.52 -16.60
C ALA A 65 13.85 -3.49 -15.52
N LEU A 66 14.80 -3.06 -14.69
CA LEU A 66 14.57 -2.00 -13.71
C LEU A 66 14.21 -0.67 -14.35
N ARG A 67 14.84 -0.30 -15.48
CA ARG A 67 14.49 0.91 -16.23
C ARG A 67 13.09 0.85 -16.81
N ALA A 68 12.62 -0.32 -17.25
CA ALA A 68 11.27 -0.50 -17.76
C ALA A 68 10.19 -0.24 -16.68
N LEU A 69 10.53 -0.44 -15.40
CA LEU A 69 9.63 -0.20 -14.26
C LEU A 69 9.61 1.26 -13.77
N ILE A 70 10.51 2.11 -14.28
CA ILE A 70 10.59 3.53 -13.93
C ILE A 70 9.76 4.33 -14.95
N GLU A 71 8.70 4.97 -14.49
CA GLU A 71 7.85 5.83 -15.32
C GLU A 71 8.50 7.21 -15.53
N LYS A 72 9.03 7.81 -14.46
CA LYS A 72 9.74 9.09 -14.53
C LYS A 72 10.73 9.29 -13.39
N VAL A 73 11.77 10.07 -13.68
CA VAL A 73 12.75 10.55 -12.69
C VAL A 73 12.60 12.07 -12.58
N VAL A 74 12.27 12.57 -11.39
CA VAL A 74 12.16 14.00 -11.11
C VAL A 74 13.40 14.45 -10.35
N LEU A 75 14.11 15.42 -10.92
CA LEU A 75 15.25 16.07 -10.29
C LEU A 75 14.81 17.43 -9.75
N THR A 76 14.90 17.62 -8.45
CA THR A 76 14.62 18.90 -7.79
C THR A 76 15.89 19.48 -7.20
N PRO A 77 16.18 20.77 -7.39
CA PRO A 77 17.28 21.43 -6.70
C PRO A 77 17.07 21.35 -5.18
N GLY A 78 18.13 20.99 -4.46
CA GLY A 78 18.13 20.99 -3.00
C GLY A 78 18.36 22.40 -2.42
N PRO A 79 18.23 22.54 -1.09
CA PRO A 79 18.42 23.82 -0.41
C PRO A 79 19.85 24.37 -0.52
N ASN A 80 20.86 23.51 -0.69
CA ASN A 80 22.25 23.93 -0.84
C ASN A 80 22.72 23.97 -2.30
N ARG A 81 23.68 24.85 -2.58
CA ARG A 81 24.28 24.95 -3.92
C ARG A 81 24.97 23.63 -4.30
N GLY A 82 24.50 23.02 -5.38
CA GLY A 82 25.00 21.74 -5.89
C GLY A 82 24.24 20.52 -5.36
N GLU A 83 23.27 20.71 -4.49
CA GLU A 83 22.38 19.65 -4.02
C GLU A 83 21.30 19.39 -5.07
N ILE A 84 21.10 18.13 -5.44
CA ILE A 84 20.05 17.68 -6.35
C ILE A 84 19.38 16.49 -5.69
N ASN A 85 18.08 16.61 -5.44
CA ASN A 85 17.24 15.53 -4.98
C ASN A 85 16.68 14.79 -6.20
N ALA A 86 16.83 13.47 -6.22
CA ALA A 86 16.27 12.62 -7.26
C ALA A 86 15.13 11.79 -6.66
N MET A 87 13.95 11.91 -7.25
CA MET A 87 12.78 11.10 -6.90
C MET A 87 12.39 10.23 -8.09
N LEU A 88 12.23 8.92 -7.85
CA LEU A 88 11.78 7.97 -8.86
C LEU A 88 10.29 7.68 -8.68
N TYR A 89 9.57 7.62 -9.81
CA TYR A 89 8.16 7.27 -9.89
C TYR A 89 7.98 6.10 -10.87
N GLY A 90 7.04 5.22 -10.58
CA GLY A 90 6.70 4.05 -11.42
C GLY A 90 6.15 2.90 -10.58
N GLU A 91 6.06 1.71 -11.19
CA GLU A 91 5.52 0.50 -10.54
C GLU A 91 6.41 -0.03 -9.40
N LEU A 92 7.65 0.44 -9.30
CA LEU A 92 8.50 0.20 -8.13
C LEU A 92 7.86 0.72 -6.83
N GLY A 93 7.01 1.75 -6.91
CA GLY A 93 6.28 2.28 -5.75
C GLY A 93 5.16 1.35 -5.28
N THR A 94 4.51 0.62 -6.17
CA THR A 94 3.40 -0.31 -5.86
C THR A 94 3.88 -1.64 -5.28
N ILE A 95 5.13 -2.04 -5.50
CA ILE A 95 5.70 -3.26 -4.90
C ILE A 95 5.97 -3.09 -3.39
N LEU A 96 6.00 -1.85 -2.90
CA LEU A 96 6.42 -1.50 -1.53
C LEU A 96 5.27 -1.03 -0.61
N THR A 97 4.03 -1.07 -1.09
CA THR A 97 2.81 -0.75 -0.34
C THR A 97 1.98 -2.00 -0.13
#